data_AF-A0A7W1G1T1-F1
#
_entry.id   AF-A0A7W1G1T1-F1
#
_cell.length_a   1.000
_cell.length_b   1.000
_cell.length_c   1.000
_cell.angle_alpha   90.00
_cell.angle_beta   90.00
_cell.angle_gamma   90.00
#
_symmetry.space_group_name_H-M   'P 1'
#
loop_
_entity.id
_entity.type
_entity.pdbx_description
1 polymer ?
#
loop_
_entity_poly.entity_id
_entity_poly.type
_entity_poly.pdbx_seq_one_letter_code
_entity_poly.pdbx_strand_id
1 'polypeptide(L)'
;MRISPLVALSAVSLPLVVVLLAYLQWGIMGLPSLGGFHEPLAESHHGFPWWLRLTHYVNFFFLVLLIRSGLQILMDHPRLYWNVHCTPGTEWLRLTPITVPTDRLWTAKEDARHLSPLIGLPGYRHTVGMARHWHFLSVLFWIVNGLLYVALLFGTGEWHRLIPASWHVLPEAWAVFVHYATFHLPQEPNGFSHYNALQQLSYFSVVFILAPLALITGPSMSPAFTARFPWYPRLPGNRQIGRSLHFFVMCAFIAFTGMHVAMIAITGLTQNMNHIVVGTDAADATGLWIGAIGITLIIGINALANWMAWRQPRLVQHAAKLMITPIMRLFFGRAIPTAQFAPQDISPYFWVNGKVPTSSEWEKLEADDFQNYRLKVHGAIGKPVDLSLDEIRALGLSEQITLHHCIQGWSGIARWGGLR
;
A
#
# COMPACT_ATOMS: atom_id res chain seq x y z
N MET A 1 16.30 -8.40 -8.97
CA MET A 1 14.89 -8.04 -9.30
C MET A 1 14.62 -8.51 -10.71
N ARG A 2 13.46 -9.11 -10.99
CA ARG A 2 13.00 -9.46 -12.35
C ARG A 2 11.64 -8.80 -12.56
N ILE A 3 11.43 -8.17 -13.70
CA ILE A 3 10.18 -7.54 -14.10
C ILE A 3 9.80 -8.09 -15.48
N SER A 4 8.51 -8.26 -15.74
CA SER A 4 8.02 -8.64 -17.06
C SER A 4 8.50 -7.61 -18.10
N PRO A 5 9.06 -8.03 -19.25
CA PRO A 5 9.56 -7.11 -20.27
C PRO A 5 8.52 -6.08 -20.71
N LEU A 6 7.24 -6.50 -20.84
CA LEU A 6 6.15 -5.60 -21.23
C LEU A 6 5.91 -4.50 -20.20
N VAL A 7 5.91 -4.86 -18.90
CA VAL A 7 5.70 -3.89 -17.81
C VAL A 7 6.90 -2.97 -17.68
N ALA A 8 8.12 -3.50 -17.79
CA ALA A 8 9.35 -2.71 -17.76
C ALA A 8 9.39 -1.72 -18.93
N LEU A 9 9.08 -2.19 -20.14
CA LEU A 9 9.00 -1.36 -21.33
C LEU A 9 7.99 -0.25 -21.11
N SER A 10 6.76 -0.56 -20.68
CA SER A 10 5.71 0.44 -20.46
C SER A 10 6.07 1.47 -19.38
N ALA A 11 6.67 1.02 -18.27
CA ALA A 11 7.05 1.90 -17.15
C ALA A 11 8.16 2.90 -17.52
N VAL A 12 9.01 2.57 -18.49
CA VAL A 12 10.10 3.45 -18.96
C VAL A 12 9.70 4.22 -20.21
N SER A 13 9.05 3.56 -21.17
CA SER A 13 8.73 4.14 -22.47
C SER A 13 7.68 5.24 -22.38
N LEU A 14 6.66 5.10 -21.52
CA LEU A 14 5.61 6.11 -21.40
C LEU A 14 6.18 7.46 -20.92
N PRO A 15 6.92 7.56 -19.79
CA PRO A 15 7.56 8.82 -19.41
C PRO A 15 8.55 9.32 -20.47
N LEU A 16 9.35 8.43 -21.07
CA LEU A 16 10.33 8.80 -22.09
C LEU A 16 9.68 9.40 -23.33
N VAL A 17 8.56 8.85 -23.79
CA VAL A 17 7.79 9.38 -24.92
C VAL A 17 7.26 10.77 -24.59
N VAL A 18 6.73 10.98 -23.39
CA VAL A 18 6.22 12.30 -22.96
C VAL A 18 7.36 13.34 -22.92
N VAL A 19 8.54 12.96 -22.42
CA VAL A 19 9.73 13.83 -22.44
C VAL A 19 10.23 14.07 -23.87
N LEU A 20 10.27 13.05 -24.72
CA LEU A 20 10.65 13.18 -26.14
C LEU A 20 9.73 14.15 -26.86
N LEU A 21 8.41 14.05 -26.64
CA LEU A 21 7.43 14.98 -27.20
C LEU A 21 7.68 16.42 -26.73
N ALA A 22 8.10 16.63 -25.48
CA ALA A 22 8.48 17.96 -24.99
C ALA A 22 9.73 18.50 -25.69
N TYR A 23 10.74 17.67 -25.94
CA TYR A 23 11.92 18.06 -26.71
C TYR A 23 11.60 18.32 -28.19
N LEU A 24 10.70 17.55 -28.79
CA LEU A 24 10.22 17.79 -30.16
C LEU A 24 9.46 19.10 -30.26
N GLN A 25 8.56 19.38 -29.31
CA GLN A 25 7.88 20.67 -29.19
C GLN A 25 8.91 21.81 -29.15
N TRP A 26 9.89 21.72 -28.24
CA TRP A 26 10.91 22.75 -28.09
C TRP A 26 11.77 22.92 -29.35
N GLY A 27 12.22 21.83 -29.96
CA GLY A 27 13.08 21.87 -31.14
C GLY A 27 12.39 22.37 -32.41
N ILE A 28 11.09 22.11 -32.57
CA ILE A 28 10.33 22.46 -33.78
C ILE A 28 9.57 23.79 -33.62
N MET A 29 8.92 24.00 -32.48
CA MET A 29 8.01 25.12 -32.23
C MET A 29 8.56 26.13 -31.21
N GLY A 30 9.70 25.86 -30.58
CA GLY A 30 10.22 26.66 -29.47
C GLY A 30 9.50 26.37 -28.15
N LEU A 31 9.81 27.16 -27.12
CA LEU A 31 9.15 27.06 -25.83
C LEU A 31 7.68 27.49 -25.95
N PRO A 32 6.71 26.69 -25.45
CA PRO A 32 5.31 27.10 -25.41
C PRO A 32 5.15 28.39 -24.60
N SER A 33 4.28 29.29 -25.06
CA SER A 33 3.87 30.45 -24.27
C SER A 33 3.17 29.96 -23.01
N LEU A 34 3.69 30.36 -21.85
CA LEU A 34 2.93 30.27 -20.61
C LEU A 34 1.83 31.32 -20.74
N GLY A 35 0.57 30.88 -20.90
CA GLY A 35 -0.56 31.81 -20.93
C GLY A 35 -0.47 32.73 -19.72
N GLY A 36 -0.75 34.02 -19.89
CA GLY A 36 -0.87 34.93 -18.75
C GLY A 36 -1.85 34.29 -17.78
N PHE A 37 -1.35 33.89 -16.61
CA PHE A 37 -2.12 33.17 -15.60
C PHE A 37 -3.45 33.89 -15.48
N HIS A 38 -4.54 33.26 -15.95
CA HIS A 38 -5.85 33.90 -15.88
C HIS A 38 -6.13 34.04 -14.40
N GLU A 39 -5.99 35.26 -13.87
CA GLU A 39 -6.46 35.57 -12.55
C GLU A 39 -7.95 35.23 -12.53
N PRO A 40 -8.40 34.29 -11.69
CA PRO A 40 -9.81 34.20 -11.41
C PRO A 40 -10.25 35.55 -10.85
N LEU A 41 -11.47 35.97 -11.19
CA LEU A 41 -12.12 37.14 -10.63
C LEU A 41 -11.85 37.22 -9.12
N ALA A 42 -11.38 38.41 -8.72
CA ALA A 42 -10.99 38.81 -7.38
C ALA A 42 -11.85 38.17 -6.25
N GLU A 43 -11.16 37.89 -5.14
CA GLU A 43 -11.66 37.42 -3.82
C GLU A 43 -11.83 35.90 -3.65
N SER A 44 -10.83 35.19 -3.05
CA SER A 44 -11.14 34.16 -2.02
C SER A 44 -9.98 33.41 -1.34
N HIS A 45 -8.70 33.47 -1.76
CA HIS A 45 -7.68 32.60 -1.12
C HIS A 45 -6.55 33.36 -0.41
N HIS A 46 -6.70 33.51 0.91
CA HIS A 46 -5.66 33.98 1.81
C HIS A 46 -4.79 32.81 2.28
N GLY A 47 -3.83 32.40 1.44
CA GLY A 47 -2.77 31.48 1.88
C GLY A 47 -3.22 30.07 2.23
N PHE A 48 -2.56 29.49 3.25
CA PHE A 48 -2.81 28.14 3.72
C PHE A 48 -3.42 28.13 5.14
N PRO A 49 -4.72 27.81 5.27
CA PRO A 49 -5.38 27.68 6.56
C PRO A 49 -4.65 26.69 7.49
N TRP A 50 -4.71 26.94 8.80
CA TRP A 50 -3.99 26.12 9.79
C TRP A 50 -4.34 24.62 9.70
N TRP A 51 -5.60 24.29 9.38
CA TRP A 51 -6.06 22.91 9.27
C TRP A 51 -5.43 22.21 8.06
N LEU A 52 -5.25 22.92 6.94
CA LEU A 52 -4.63 22.40 5.72
C LEU A 52 -3.15 22.10 5.98
N ARG A 53 -2.46 23.04 6.64
CA ARG A 53 -1.06 22.85 7.08
C ARG A 53 -0.91 21.65 8.00
N LEU A 54 -1.76 21.55 9.03
CA LEU A 54 -1.71 20.44 9.97
C LEU A 54 -1.95 19.09 9.29
N THR A 55 -3.05 18.98 8.54
CA THR A 55 -3.44 17.74 7.85
C THR A 55 -2.41 17.33 6.79
N HIS A 56 -1.70 18.28 6.17
CA HIS A 56 -0.57 18.02 5.27
C HIS A 56 0.59 17.31 6.01
N TYR A 57 1.04 17.81 7.16
CA TYR A 57 2.10 17.18 7.94
C TYR A 57 1.68 15.86 8.57
N VAL A 58 0.44 15.77 9.06
CA VAL A 58 -0.13 14.52 9.57
C VAL A 58 -0.22 13.48 8.44
N ASN A 59 -0.58 13.90 7.23
CA ASN A 59 -0.59 13.04 6.05
C ASN A 59 0.83 12.53 5.72
N PHE A 60 1.83 13.42 5.68
CA PHE A 60 3.23 13.04 5.45
C PHE A 60 3.71 12.02 6.49
N PHE A 61 3.43 12.26 7.77
CA PHE A 61 3.75 11.33 8.86
C PHE A 61 3.18 9.92 8.62
N PHE A 62 1.89 9.82 8.30
CA PHE A 62 1.25 8.52 8.07
C PHE A 62 1.69 7.87 6.77
N LEU A 63 1.92 8.62 5.68
CA LEU A 63 2.44 8.08 4.43
C LEU A 63 3.80 7.39 4.66
N VAL A 64 4.70 7.99 5.46
CA VAL A 64 5.99 7.36 5.81
C VAL A 64 5.76 6.02 6.52
N LEU A 65 4.89 5.96 7.53
CA LEU A 65 4.60 4.71 8.25
C LEU A 65 3.95 3.65 7.34
N LEU A 66 3.00 4.06 6.50
CA LEU A 66 2.27 3.18 5.58
C LEU A 66 3.19 2.58 4.52
N ILE A 67 4.04 3.40 3.89
CA ILE A 67 5.00 2.94 2.88
C ILE A 67 5.99 1.95 3.51
N ARG A 68 6.58 2.29 4.66
CA ARG A 68 7.60 1.44 5.30
C ARG A 68 7.05 0.11 5.80
N SER A 69 5.85 0.13 6.39
CA SER A 69 5.16 -1.10 6.81
C SER A 69 4.61 -1.91 5.62
N GLY A 70 4.11 -1.24 4.58
CA GLY A 70 3.64 -1.85 3.34
C GLY A 70 4.74 -2.57 2.57
N LEU A 71 5.92 -1.96 2.44
CA LEU A 71 7.12 -2.58 1.89
C LEU A 71 7.51 -3.82 2.68
N GLN A 72 7.47 -3.77 4.02
CA GLN A 72 7.79 -4.92 4.85
C GLN A 72 6.79 -6.08 4.67
N ILE A 73 5.50 -5.78 4.49
CA ILE A 73 4.46 -6.78 4.14
C ILE A 73 4.76 -7.38 2.77
N LEU A 74 5.05 -6.54 1.78
CA LEU A 74 5.39 -6.99 0.43
C LEU A 74 6.57 -7.96 0.44
N MET A 75 7.59 -7.72 1.27
CA MET A 75 8.77 -8.59 1.31
C MET A 75 8.55 -9.92 2.05
N ASP A 76 7.38 -10.21 2.61
CA ASP A 76 7.04 -11.57 3.07
C ASP A 76 6.54 -12.47 1.93
N HIS A 77 6.11 -11.88 0.81
CA HIS A 77 5.92 -12.55 -0.48
C HIS A 77 6.34 -11.59 -1.59
N PRO A 78 7.65 -11.49 -1.90
CA PRO A 78 8.25 -10.43 -2.73
C PRO A 78 7.98 -10.62 -4.24
N ARG A 79 6.73 -10.93 -4.57
CA ARG A 79 6.21 -11.24 -5.90
C ARG A 79 4.81 -10.66 -6.08
N LEU A 80 4.57 -10.07 -7.24
CA LEU A 80 3.28 -9.51 -7.65
C LEU A 80 2.80 -10.19 -8.93
N TYR A 81 1.49 -10.41 -9.01
CA TYR A 81 0.86 -11.22 -10.04
C TYR A 81 -0.36 -10.50 -10.60
N TRP A 82 -0.67 -10.77 -11.86
CA TRP A 82 -1.95 -10.41 -12.47
C TRP A 82 -3.01 -11.50 -12.31
N ASN A 83 -2.60 -12.72 -11.96
CA ASN A 83 -3.49 -13.86 -11.71
C ASN A 83 -3.62 -14.16 -10.21
N VAL A 84 -4.71 -14.81 -9.83
CA VAL A 84 -5.01 -15.15 -8.42
C VAL A 84 -4.19 -16.34 -7.88
N HIS A 85 -3.56 -17.12 -8.76
CA HIS A 85 -3.00 -18.43 -8.43
C HIS A 85 -1.60 -18.38 -7.80
N CYS A 86 -0.87 -17.27 -7.99
CA CYS A 86 0.49 -17.08 -7.46
C CYS A 86 1.48 -18.19 -7.85
N THR A 87 1.29 -18.83 -9.00
CA THR A 87 2.18 -19.87 -9.52
C THR A 87 3.57 -19.29 -9.75
N PRO A 88 4.65 -19.87 -9.20
CA PRO A 88 6.02 -19.45 -9.46
C PRO A 88 6.30 -19.36 -10.97
N GLY A 89 6.92 -18.26 -11.40
CA GLY A 89 7.21 -17.98 -12.81
C GLY A 89 6.12 -17.18 -13.52
N THR A 90 4.94 -16.99 -12.91
CA THR A 90 3.85 -16.16 -13.46
C THR A 90 3.81 -14.74 -12.90
N GLU A 91 4.72 -14.39 -11.98
CA GLU A 91 4.83 -13.05 -11.45
C GLU A 91 5.24 -12.03 -12.53
N TRP A 92 4.58 -10.86 -12.55
CA TRP A 92 5.02 -9.75 -13.40
C TRP A 92 6.15 -8.95 -12.75
N LEU A 93 6.27 -9.02 -11.42
CA LEU A 93 7.37 -8.44 -10.66
C LEU A 93 7.86 -9.42 -9.59
N ARG A 94 9.17 -9.64 -9.57
CA ARG A 94 9.91 -10.43 -8.59
C ARG A 94 10.99 -9.56 -7.95
N LEU A 95 10.79 -9.20 -6.68
CA LEU A 95 11.71 -8.39 -5.87
C LEU A 95 12.74 -9.25 -5.11
N THR A 96 12.89 -10.52 -5.50
CA THR A 96 13.91 -11.44 -4.98
C THR A 96 14.78 -12.00 -6.11
N PRO A 97 16.07 -12.27 -5.88
CA PRO A 97 16.88 -13.02 -6.84
C PRO A 97 16.50 -14.50 -6.92
N ILE A 98 15.77 -15.04 -5.93
CA ILE A 98 15.50 -16.47 -5.83
C ILE A 98 14.44 -16.89 -6.86
N THR A 99 14.80 -17.90 -7.65
CA THR A 99 13.82 -18.73 -8.39
C THR A 99 13.41 -19.88 -7.47
N VAL A 100 12.11 -20.15 -7.39
CA VAL A 100 11.59 -21.22 -6.52
C VAL A 100 12.18 -22.55 -7.00
N PRO A 101 12.90 -23.29 -6.15
CA PRO A 101 13.48 -24.57 -6.53
C PRO A 101 12.40 -25.62 -6.74
N THR A 102 12.62 -26.52 -7.70
CA THR A 102 11.69 -27.61 -8.05
C THR A 102 12.16 -28.97 -7.56
N ASP A 103 13.40 -29.06 -7.08
CA ASP A 103 14.09 -30.27 -6.62
C ASP A 103 13.94 -30.53 -5.13
N ARG A 104 13.38 -29.57 -4.37
CA ARG A 104 13.17 -29.68 -2.92
C ARG A 104 11.95 -28.90 -2.47
N LEU A 105 11.45 -29.23 -1.28
CA LEU A 105 10.42 -28.45 -0.61
C LEU A 105 10.90 -27.01 -0.40
N TRP A 106 10.11 -26.05 -0.85
CA TRP A 106 10.34 -24.63 -0.65
C TRP A 106 9.11 -23.99 -0.02
N THR A 107 9.28 -23.48 1.19
CA THR A 107 8.18 -22.84 1.90
C THR A 107 8.02 -21.38 1.50
N ALA A 108 6.80 -20.85 1.60
CA ALA A 108 6.55 -19.42 1.42
C ALA A 108 7.39 -18.56 2.38
N LYS A 109 7.72 -19.07 3.58
CA LYS A 109 8.60 -18.37 4.52
C LYS A 109 10.05 -18.30 4.03
N GLU A 110 10.54 -19.30 3.31
CA GLU A 110 11.88 -19.27 2.70
C GLU A 110 11.96 -18.26 1.53
N ASP A 111 10.83 -17.91 0.92
CA ASP A 111 10.78 -16.88 -0.13
C ASP A 111 10.86 -15.45 0.42
N ALA A 112 10.57 -15.25 1.70
CA ALA A 112 10.56 -13.95 2.35
C ALA A 112 11.95 -13.29 2.43
N ARG A 113 12.00 -11.95 2.43
CA ARG A 113 13.23 -11.17 2.48
C ARG A 113 13.19 -10.06 3.53
N HIS A 114 14.36 -9.80 4.12
CA HIS A 114 14.55 -8.74 5.09
C HIS A 114 14.72 -7.39 4.40
N LEU A 115 14.25 -6.33 5.06
CA LEU A 115 14.54 -4.95 4.70
C LEU A 115 15.40 -4.32 5.79
N SER A 116 16.21 -3.33 5.41
CA SER A 116 16.85 -2.45 6.39
C SER A 116 15.80 -1.70 7.20
N PRO A 117 16.00 -1.43 8.50
CA PRO A 117 15.13 -0.59 9.32
C PRO A 117 15.06 0.87 8.84
N LEU A 118 15.89 1.28 7.87
CA LEU A 118 15.72 2.58 7.20
C LEU A 118 14.55 2.58 6.22
N ILE A 119 14.27 1.43 5.60
CA ILE A 119 13.29 1.28 4.51
C ILE A 119 12.03 0.58 5.01
N GLY A 120 12.19 -0.51 5.76
CA GLY A 120 11.09 -1.31 6.29
C GLY A 120 10.71 -0.92 7.72
N LEU A 121 9.46 -1.19 8.09
CA LEU A 121 8.98 -1.21 9.47
C LEU A 121 8.33 -2.59 9.74
N PRO A 122 8.92 -3.48 10.56
CA PRO A 122 10.06 -3.24 11.45
C PRO A 122 11.47 -3.57 10.90
N GLY A 123 11.66 -3.72 9.59
CA GLY A 123 12.99 -3.99 9.02
C GLY A 123 13.50 -5.41 9.31
N TYR A 124 14.74 -5.55 9.81
CA TYR A 124 15.41 -6.86 9.97
C TYR A 124 14.61 -7.87 10.79
N ARG A 125 13.78 -7.41 11.73
CA ARG A 125 12.85 -8.27 12.46
C ARG A 125 11.67 -8.68 11.56
N HIS A 126 11.90 -9.67 10.70
CA HIS A 126 10.96 -10.11 9.67
C HIS A 126 9.70 -10.77 10.24
N THR A 127 8.76 -9.93 10.62
CA THR A 127 7.50 -10.30 11.27
C THR A 127 6.34 -9.64 10.54
N VAL A 128 5.74 -10.37 9.60
CA VAL A 128 4.60 -9.87 8.82
C VAL A 128 3.45 -9.42 9.71
N GLY A 129 3.22 -10.09 10.84
CA GLY A 129 2.23 -9.68 11.83
C GLY A 129 2.48 -8.28 12.38
N MET A 130 3.72 -7.95 12.73
CA MET A 130 4.06 -6.63 13.27
C MET A 130 3.97 -5.53 12.21
N ALA A 131 4.44 -5.80 10.98
CA ALA A 131 4.29 -4.88 9.86
C ALA A 131 2.82 -4.57 9.59
N ARG A 132 1.95 -5.60 9.60
CA ARG A 132 0.50 -5.47 9.46
C ARG A 132 -0.13 -4.64 10.59
N HIS A 133 0.29 -4.84 11.84
CA HIS A 133 -0.22 -4.02 12.94
C HIS A 133 0.07 -2.54 12.73
N TRP A 134 1.31 -2.17 12.39
CA TRP A 134 1.66 -0.78 12.10
C TRP A 134 0.92 -0.23 10.87
N HIS A 135 0.78 -1.03 9.82
CA HIS A 135 0.07 -0.61 8.61
C HIS A 135 -1.41 -0.33 8.89
N PHE A 136 -2.11 -1.25 9.57
CA PHE A 136 -3.54 -1.09 9.86
C PHE A 136 -3.84 -0.06 10.95
N LEU A 137 -2.92 0.14 11.90
CA LEU A 137 -3.03 1.27 12.83
C LEU A 137 -2.91 2.60 12.08
N SER A 138 -1.89 2.73 11.22
CA SER A 138 -1.65 3.97 10.47
C SER A 138 -2.77 4.28 9.49
N VAL A 139 -3.31 3.29 8.79
CA VAL A 139 -4.35 3.52 7.77
C VAL A 139 -5.64 4.03 8.40
N LEU A 140 -5.97 3.62 9.63
CA LEU A 140 -7.17 4.10 10.32
C LEU A 140 -7.11 5.62 10.51
N PHE A 141 -6.00 6.11 11.06
CA PHE A 141 -5.82 7.55 11.28
C PHE A 141 -5.59 8.32 9.98
N TRP A 142 -4.94 7.70 8.99
CA TRP A 142 -4.78 8.28 7.66
C TRP A 142 -6.13 8.51 6.96
N ILE A 143 -7.06 7.55 7.06
CA ILE A 143 -8.44 7.69 6.57
C ILE A 143 -9.15 8.84 7.28
N VAL A 144 -9.08 8.90 8.60
CA VAL A 144 -9.71 10.00 9.37
C VAL A 144 -9.13 11.35 8.95
N ASN A 145 -7.81 11.47 8.84
CA ASN A 145 -7.15 12.69 8.36
C ASN A 145 -7.60 13.08 6.95
N GLY A 146 -7.69 12.11 6.04
CA GLY A 146 -8.16 12.32 4.67
C GLY A 146 -9.63 12.75 4.59
N LEU A 147 -10.51 12.14 5.39
CA LEU A 147 -11.92 12.53 5.46
C LEU A 147 -12.08 13.95 6.01
N LEU A 148 -11.35 14.30 7.07
CA LEU A 148 -11.33 15.66 7.62
C LEU A 148 -10.79 16.66 6.60
N TYR A 149 -9.69 16.31 5.92
CA TYR A 149 -9.10 17.13 4.87
C TYR A 149 -10.10 17.42 3.76
N VAL A 150 -10.73 16.38 3.19
CA VAL A 150 -11.70 16.53 2.11
C VAL A 150 -12.94 17.31 2.57
N ALA A 151 -13.46 17.03 3.77
CA ALA A 151 -14.61 17.75 4.31
C ALA A 151 -14.32 19.25 4.49
N LEU A 152 -13.15 19.60 5.05
CA LEU A 152 -12.75 21.00 5.24
C LEU A 152 -12.41 21.67 3.90
N LEU A 153 -11.78 20.95 2.97
CA LEU A 153 -11.46 21.43 1.63
C LEU A 153 -12.72 21.89 0.89
N PHE A 154 -13.79 21.09 0.92
CA PHE A 154 -15.07 21.48 0.32
C PHE A 154 -15.82 22.52 1.17
N GLY A 155 -15.83 22.35 2.50
CA GLY A 155 -16.56 23.23 3.42
C GLY A 155 -16.01 24.65 3.52
N THR A 156 -14.74 24.87 3.18
CA THR A 156 -14.07 26.19 3.24
C THR A 156 -13.81 26.80 1.86
N GLY A 157 -14.18 26.11 0.77
CA GLY A 157 -13.92 26.59 -0.60
C GLY A 157 -12.49 26.36 -1.10
N GLU A 158 -11.57 25.85 -0.27
CA GLU A 158 -10.18 25.56 -0.67
C GLU A 158 -10.07 24.51 -1.80
N TRP A 159 -11.15 23.79 -2.12
CA TRP A 159 -11.20 22.88 -3.27
C TRP A 159 -10.92 23.57 -4.61
N HIS A 160 -11.24 24.86 -4.76
CA HIS A 160 -10.97 25.65 -5.97
C HIS A 160 -9.48 25.71 -6.32
N ARG A 161 -8.60 25.57 -5.32
CA ARG A 161 -7.14 25.49 -5.50
C ARG A 161 -6.71 24.20 -6.19
N LEU A 162 -7.42 23.09 -5.94
CA LEU A 162 -7.01 21.75 -6.37
C LEU A 162 -7.77 21.26 -7.60
N ILE A 163 -9.06 21.55 -7.72
CA ILE A 163 -9.89 21.00 -8.79
C ILE A 163 -9.88 22.00 -9.96
N PRO A 164 -9.39 21.60 -11.14
CA PRO A 164 -9.45 22.48 -12.30
C PRO A 164 -10.89 22.81 -12.68
N ALA A 165 -11.18 24.10 -12.83
CA ALA A 165 -12.49 24.59 -13.26
C ALA A 165 -12.63 24.71 -14.79
N SER A 166 -11.55 24.46 -15.53
CA SER A 166 -11.48 24.65 -16.98
C SER A 166 -10.57 23.62 -17.65
N TRP A 167 -10.91 23.24 -18.88
CA TRP A 167 -10.09 22.35 -19.72
C TRP A 167 -8.79 23.00 -20.20
N HIS A 168 -8.65 24.33 -20.07
CA HIS A 168 -7.39 25.04 -20.35
C HIS A 168 -6.21 24.58 -19.47
N VAL A 169 -6.49 23.95 -18.33
CA VAL A 169 -5.48 23.36 -17.46
C VAL A 169 -4.58 22.34 -18.19
N LEU A 170 -5.10 21.62 -19.19
CA LEU A 170 -4.35 20.59 -19.90
C LEU A 170 -3.25 21.17 -20.80
N PRO A 171 -3.56 22.09 -21.75
CA PRO A 171 -2.51 22.72 -22.55
C PRO A 171 -1.56 23.60 -21.72
N GLU A 172 -2.04 24.24 -20.65
CA GLU A 172 -1.18 25.02 -19.74
C GLU A 172 -0.22 24.12 -18.94
N ALA A 173 -0.70 22.99 -18.43
CA ALA A 173 0.15 22.02 -17.75
C ALA A 173 1.19 21.43 -18.70
N TRP A 174 0.82 21.19 -19.97
CA TRP A 174 1.77 20.78 -21.01
C TRP A 174 2.83 21.85 -21.24
N ALA A 175 2.44 23.12 -21.36
CA ALA A 175 3.38 24.22 -21.51
C ALA A 175 4.40 24.24 -20.35
N VAL A 176 3.92 24.25 -19.10
CA VAL A 176 4.78 24.21 -17.90
C VAL A 176 5.66 22.96 -17.88
N PHE A 177 5.12 21.80 -18.27
CA PHE A 177 5.88 20.56 -18.35
C PHE A 177 7.02 20.65 -19.37
N VAL A 178 6.81 21.24 -20.55
CA VAL A 178 7.86 21.41 -21.57
C VAL A 178 9.01 22.27 -21.05
N HIS A 179 8.69 23.35 -20.34
CA HIS A 179 9.70 24.19 -19.66
C HIS A 179 10.55 23.36 -18.70
N TYR A 180 9.91 22.63 -17.77
CA TYR A 180 10.64 21.77 -16.83
C TYR A 180 11.42 20.63 -17.49
N ALA A 181 10.81 19.91 -18.43
CA ALA A 181 11.42 18.76 -19.10
C ALA A 181 12.64 19.15 -19.94
N THR A 182 12.69 20.40 -20.43
CA THR A 182 13.81 20.95 -21.21
C THR A 182 14.75 21.82 -20.39
N PHE A 183 14.62 21.81 -19.06
CA PHE A 183 15.45 22.57 -18.12
C PHE A 183 15.40 24.10 -18.27
N HIS A 184 14.31 24.63 -18.82
CA HIS A 184 14.00 26.06 -18.80
C HIS A 184 13.06 26.33 -17.64
N LEU A 185 13.59 26.84 -16.51
CA LEU A 185 12.74 27.10 -15.34
C LEU A 185 11.72 28.20 -15.66
N PRO A 186 10.40 27.90 -15.64
CA PRO A 186 9.39 28.89 -15.89
C PRO A 186 9.29 29.85 -14.70
N GLN A 187 8.80 31.07 -14.93
CA GLN A 187 8.41 31.92 -13.82
C GLN A 187 7.19 31.28 -13.14
N GLU A 188 7.36 30.89 -11.88
CA GLU A 188 6.30 30.28 -11.10
C GLU A 188 5.34 31.33 -10.54
N PRO A 189 4.02 31.06 -10.52
CA PRO A 189 3.09 31.90 -9.77
C PRO A 189 3.43 31.83 -8.28
N ASN A 190 2.93 32.79 -7.51
CA ASN A 190 3.07 32.73 -6.06
C ASN A 190 2.26 31.55 -5.50
N GLY A 191 2.96 30.47 -5.14
CA GLY A 191 2.41 29.23 -4.57
C GLY A 191 1.53 29.43 -3.33
N PHE A 192 1.68 30.57 -2.64
CA PHE A 192 0.82 30.95 -1.52
C PHE A 192 -0.64 31.10 -1.94
N SER A 193 -0.87 31.71 -3.10
CA SER A 193 -2.19 32.05 -3.60
C SER A 193 -2.65 31.10 -4.70
N HIS A 194 -1.75 30.71 -5.61
CA HIS A 194 -2.11 29.95 -6.81
C HIS A 194 -1.06 28.89 -7.15
N TYR A 195 -1.54 27.78 -7.71
CA TYR A 195 -0.69 26.77 -8.32
C TYR A 195 -0.67 26.94 -9.83
N ASN A 196 0.47 26.64 -10.45
CA ASN A 196 0.48 26.46 -11.90
C ASN A 196 -0.37 25.23 -12.29
N ALA A 197 -0.77 25.13 -13.56
CA ALA A 197 -1.64 24.06 -14.03
C ALA A 197 -1.06 22.64 -13.82
N LEU A 198 0.27 22.47 -13.96
CA LEU A 198 0.94 21.18 -13.75
C LEU A 198 0.92 20.76 -12.27
N GLN A 199 1.17 21.70 -11.36
CA GLN A 199 1.03 21.51 -9.92
C GLN A 199 -0.42 21.17 -9.54
N GLN A 200 -1.39 21.94 -10.05
CA GLN A 200 -2.80 21.71 -9.79
C GLN A 200 -3.23 20.29 -10.21
N LEU A 201 -2.91 19.85 -11.42
CA LEU A 201 -3.21 18.48 -11.88
C LEU A 201 -2.49 17.42 -11.05
N SER A 202 -1.26 17.69 -10.61
CA SER A 202 -0.50 16.77 -9.76
C SER A 202 -1.17 16.60 -8.40
N TYR A 203 -1.55 17.70 -7.74
CA TYR A 203 -2.22 17.66 -6.44
C TYR A 203 -3.63 17.09 -6.54
N PHE A 204 -4.38 17.44 -7.57
CA PHE A 204 -5.67 16.81 -7.89
C PHE A 204 -5.52 15.30 -7.98
N SER A 205 -4.53 14.81 -8.74
CA SER A 205 -4.30 13.38 -8.93
C SER A 205 -3.95 12.69 -7.61
N VAL A 206 -3.10 13.30 -6.78
CA VAL A 206 -2.71 12.72 -5.49
C VAL A 206 -3.92 12.60 -4.54
N VAL A 207 -4.73 13.66 -4.43
CA VAL A 207 -5.85 13.74 -3.48
C VAL A 207 -7.06 12.95 -3.96
N PHE A 208 -7.44 13.08 -5.24
CA PHE A 208 -8.71 12.58 -5.77
C PHE A 208 -8.59 11.33 -6.64
N ILE A 209 -7.37 10.89 -6.96
CA ILE A 209 -7.15 9.65 -7.72
C ILE A 209 -6.34 8.65 -6.91
N LEU A 210 -5.10 8.98 -6.52
CA LEU A 210 -4.19 8.05 -5.85
C LEU A 210 -4.70 7.65 -4.46
N ALA A 211 -5.14 8.61 -3.64
CA ALA A 211 -5.65 8.30 -2.31
C ALA A 211 -6.92 7.42 -2.35
N PRO A 212 -7.96 7.74 -3.15
CA PRO A 212 -9.11 6.84 -3.34
C PRO A 212 -8.71 5.48 -3.91
N LEU A 213 -7.78 5.41 -4.87
CA LEU A 213 -7.32 4.14 -5.41
C LEU A 213 -6.61 3.28 -4.35
N ALA A 214 -5.84 3.88 -3.45
CA ALA A 214 -5.28 3.18 -2.28
C ALA A 214 -6.38 2.61 -1.38
N LEU A 215 -7.44 3.40 -1.12
CA LEU A 215 -8.59 3.01 -0.31
C LEU A 215 -9.45 1.93 -0.97
N ILE A 216 -9.49 1.86 -2.30
CA ILE A 216 -10.22 0.82 -3.03
C ILE A 216 -9.42 -0.49 -3.02
N THR A 217 -8.13 -0.41 -3.35
CA THR A 217 -7.25 -1.59 -3.47
C THR A 217 -6.95 -2.24 -2.12
N GLY A 218 -6.86 -1.47 -1.03
CA GLY A 218 -6.65 -1.98 0.34
C GLY A 218 -7.63 -3.09 0.75
N PRO A 219 -8.94 -2.81 0.84
CA PRO A 219 -9.96 -3.79 1.21
C PRO A 219 -10.05 -5.00 0.27
N SER A 220 -9.68 -4.88 -1.00
CA SER A 220 -9.66 -6.02 -1.93
C SER A 220 -8.64 -7.10 -1.56
N MET A 221 -7.69 -6.77 -0.66
CA MET A 221 -6.70 -7.71 -0.13
C MET A 221 -7.10 -8.29 1.22
N SER A 222 -8.21 -7.82 1.82
CA SER A 222 -8.69 -8.24 3.14
C SER A 222 -9.55 -9.51 3.06
N PRO A 223 -9.15 -10.63 3.69
CA PRO A 223 -9.94 -11.86 3.67
C PRO A 223 -11.33 -11.68 4.30
N ALA A 224 -11.41 -10.99 5.43
CA ALA A 224 -12.69 -10.76 6.13
C ALA A 224 -13.67 -9.95 5.26
N PHE A 225 -13.17 -8.96 4.51
CA PHE A 225 -13.98 -8.14 3.62
C PHE A 225 -14.43 -8.93 2.38
N THR A 226 -13.47 -9.55 1.69
CA THR A 226 -13.71 -10.24 0.41
C THR A 226 -14.53 -11.52 0.56
N ALA A 227 -14.48 -12.18 1.72
CA ALA A 227 -15.36 -13.31 2.02
C ALA A 227 -16.84 -12.90 2.11
N ARG A 228 -17.12 -11.67 2.59
CA ARG A 228 -18.47 -11.10 2.71
C ARG A 228 -18.97 -10.45 1.44
N PHE A 229 -18.07 -9.79 0.71
CA PHE A 229 -18.34 -9.05 -0.51
C PHE A 229 -17.53 -9.64 -1.68
N PRO A 230 -17.91 -10.83 -2.19
CA PRO A 230 -17.15 -11.54 -3.23
C PRO A 230 -17.09 -10.81 -4.58
N TRP A 231 -17.97 -9.82 -4.80
CA TRP A 231 -17.92 -8.96 -5.98
C TRP A 231 -16.79 -7.92 -5.91
N TYR A 232 -16.40 -7.48 -4.71
CA TYR A 232 -15.43 -6.41 -4.53
C TYR A 232 -14.01 -6.72 -5.05
N PRO A 233 -13.42 -7.90 -4.79
CA PRO A 233 -12.11 -8.21 -5.35
C PRO A 233 -12.12 -8.34 -6.87
N ARG A 234 -13.30 -8.36 -7.53
CA ARG A 234 -13.43 -8.33 -8.99
C ARG A 234 -13.32 -6.92 -9.57
N LEU A 235 -13.45 -5.86 -8.77
CA LEU A 235 -13.26 -4.48 -9.23
C LEU A 235 -11.86 -4.25 -9.84
N PRO A 236 -10.74 -4.60 -9.15
CA PRO A 236 -9.43 -4.62 -9.78
C PRO A 236 -9.21 -5.88 -10.66
N GLY A 237 -10.22 -6.74 -10.85
CA GLY A 237 -10.13 -8.03 -11.54
C GLY A 237 -9.92 -9.22 -10.59
N ASN A 238 -8.93 -9.18 -9.70
CA ASN A 238 -8.76 -10.15 -8.60
C ASN A 238 -7.89 -9.57 -7.47
N ARG A 239 -7.75 -10.32 -6.36
CA ARG A 239 -6.92 -9.93 -5.21
C ARG A 239 -5.47 -9.59 -5.56
N GLN A 240 -4.84 -10.35 -6.44
CA GLN A 240 -3.42 -10.15 -6.78
C GLN A 240 -3.22 -8.94 -7.71
N ILE A 241 -4.19 -8.68 -8.60
CA ILE A 241 -4.21 -7.40 -9.33
C ILE A 241 -4.39 -6.24 -8.33
N GLY A 242 -5.28 -6.39 -7.33
CA GLY A 242 -5.42 -5.42 -6.23
C GLY A 242 -4.09 -5.13 -5.52
N ARG A 243 -3.31 -6.17 -5.17
CA ARG A 243 -1.94 -6.02 -4.60
C ARG A 243 -1.01 -5.26 -5.56
N SER A 244 -1.08 -5.56 -6.84
CA SER A 244 -0.23 -4.95 -7.88
C SER A 244 -0.56 -3.46 -8.07
N LEU A 245 -1.84 -3.11 -8.16
CA LEU A 245 -2.29 -1.72 -8.23
C LEU A 245 -1.94 -0.95 -6.96
N HIS A 246 -2.12 -1.54 -5.78
CA HIS A 246 -1.73 -0.91 -4.52
C HIS A 246 -0.21 -0.62 -4.46
N PHE A 247 0.61 -1.53 -4.99
CA PHE A 247 2.05 -1.30 -5.14
C PHE A 247 2.36 -0.14 -6.08
N PHE A 248 1.69 -0.05 -7.24
CA PHE A 248 1.87 1.08 -8.16
C PHE A 248 1.45 2.41 -7.52
N VAL A 249 0.37 2.43 -6.75
CA VAL A 249 -0.06 3.62 -5.99
C VAL A 249 1.00 4.03 -4.98
N MET A 250 1.57 3.09 -4.24
CA MET A 250 2.69 3.36 -3.34
C MET A 250 3.90 3.95 -4.09
N CYS A 251 4.27 3.39 -5.25
CA CYS A 251 5.34 3.94 -6.09
C CYS A 251 5.02 5.36 -6.57
N ALA A 252 3.77 5.63 -6.96
CA ALA A 252 3.33 6.96 -7.36
C ALA A 252 3.42 7.98 -6.21
N PHE A 253 3.04 7.60 -4.98
CA PHE A 253 3.23 8.46 -3.80
C PHE A 253 4.71 8.74 -3.52
N ILE A 254 5.59 7.76 -3.65
CA ILE A 254 7.04 7.95 -3.48
C ILE A 254 7.58 8.91 -4.54
N ALA A 255 7.24 8.69 -5.81
CA ALA A 255 7.68 9.52 -6.92
C ALA A 255 7.17 10.96 -6.78
N PHE A 256 5.88 11.13 -6.47
CA PHE A 256 5.29 12.44 -6.18
C PHE A 256 6.00 13.14 -5.03
N THR A 257 6.22 12.45 -3.90
CA THR A 257 6.87 13.05 -2.72
C THR A 257 8.29 13.53 -3.05
N GLY A 258 9.07 12.71 -3.77
CA GLY A 258 10.43 13.08 -4.18
C GLY A 258 10.44 14.28 -5.12
N MET A 259 9.62 14.27 -6.17
CA MET A 259 9.51 15.40 -7.11
C MET A 259 8.98 16.65 -6.43
N HIS A 260 7.95 16.52 -5.59
CA HIS A 260 7.34 17.62 -4.85
C HIS A 260 8.36 18.34 -3.96
N VAL A 261 9.13 17.59 -3.17
CA VAL A 261 10.17 18.16 -2.29
C VAL A 261 11.31 18.78 -3.10
N ALA A 262 11.72 18.17 -4.22
CA ALA A 262 12.71 18.75 -5.12
C ALA A 262 12.23 20.09 -5.70
N MET A 263 10.97 20.15 -6.14
CA MET A 263 10.37 21.37 -6.67
C MET A 263 10.26 22.47 -5.63
N ILE A 264 9.91 22.14 -4.37
CA ILE A 264 9.93 23.10 -3.26
C ILE A 264 11.33 23.72 -3.09
N ALA A 265 12.38 22.91 -3.19
CA ALA A 265 13.76 23.38 -3.04
C ALA A 265 14.20 24.28 -4.21
N ILE A 266 13.86 23.90 -5.44
CA ILE A 266 14.26 24.62 -6.67
C ILE A 266 13.53 25.96 -6.80
N THR A 267 12.26 26.04 -6.43
CA THR A 267 11.39 27.21 -6.68
C THR A 267 11.37 28.25 -5.55
N GLY A 268 12.17 28.05 -4.49
CA GLY A 268 12.26 28.99 -3.36
C GLY A 268 12.01 28.32 -2.01
N LEU A 269 13.00 27.55 -1.53
CA LEU A 269 12.87 26.71 -0.33
C LEU A 269 12.31 27.46 0.90
N THR A 270 12.86 28.61 1.28
CA THR A 270 12.46 29.32 2.50
C THR A 270 11.02 29.83 2.42
N GLN A 271 10.67 30.49 1.32
CA GLN A 271 9.34 31.03 1.08
C GLN A 271 8.28 29.92 0.99
N ASN A 272 8.53 28.86 0.22
CA ASN A 272 7.64 27.71 0.12
C ASN A 272 7.45 26.99 1.48
N MET A 273 8.50 26.94 2.31
CA MET A 273 8.38 26.39 3.66
C MET A 273 7.52 27.30 4.57
N ASN A 274 7.63 28.62 4.45
CA ASN A 274 6.76 29.56 5.18
C ASN A 274 5.29 29.40 4.78
N HIS A 275 5.00 29.13 3.50
CA HIS A 275 3.64 28.88 3.02
C HIS A 275 2.97 27.72 3.78
N ILE A 276 3.60 26.55 3.80
CA ILE A 276 2.96 25.33 4.33
C ILE A 276 3.19 25.10 5.82
N VAL A 277 4.26 25.65 6.41
CA VAL A 277 4.54 25.51 7.85
C VAL A 277 3.86 26.60 8.66
N VAL A 278 4.05 27.86 8.27
CA VAL A 278 3.61 29.02 9.05
C VAL A 278 2.28 29.57 8.54
N GLY A 279 2.02 29.45 7.24
CA GLY A 279 0.84 30.04 6.59
C GLY A 279 1.06 31.49 6.20
N THR A 280 2.30 31.88 5.88
CA THR A 280 2.68 33.25 5.52
C THR A 280 3.51 33.27 4.25
N ASP A 281 3.44 34.35 3.46
CA ASP A 281 4.26 34.57 2.26
C ASP A 281 5.60 35.30 2.55
N ALA A 282 6.12 35.15 3.76
CA ALA A 282 7.40 35.75 4.14
C ALA A 282 8.57 34.99 3.51
N ALA A 283 9.70 35.68 3.27
CA ALA A 283 10.93 35.07 2.76
C ALA A 283 11.95 34.69 3.84
N ASP A 284 11.62 34.88 5.12
CA ASP A 284 12.49 34.53 6.25
C ASP A 284 12.61 33.01 6.47
N ALA A 285 13.49 32.59 7.38
CA ALA A 285 13.79 31.16 7.60
C ALA A 285 12.87 30.46 8.64
N THR A 286 11.83 31.11 9.15
CA THR A 286 11.02 30.61 10.28
C THR A 286 10.39 29.26 9.96
N GLY A 287 9.67 29.16 8.85
CA GLY A 287 9.03 27.94 8.37
C GLY A 287 10.03 26.84 8.04
N LEU A 288 11.21 27.20 7.51
CA LEU A 288 12.27 26.23 7.26
C LEU A 288 12.73 25.54 8.57
N TRP A 289 13.00 26.32 9.62
CA TRP A 289 13.45 25.77 10.90
C TRP A 289 12.37 24.98 11.63
N ILE A 290 11.13 25.49 11.68
CA ILE A 290 10.00 24.77 12.27
C ILE A 290 9.72 23.48 11.50
N GLY A 291 9.77 23.53 10.16
CA GLY A 291 9.64 22.38 9.30
C GLY A 291 10.72 21.33 9.54
N ALA A 292 11.98 21.75 9.69
CA ALA A 292 13.10 20.86 10.01
C ALA A 292 12.94 20.16 11.37
N ILE A 293 12.42 20.88 12.38
CA ILE A 293 12.04 20.29 13.68
C ILE A 293 10.94 19.25 13.50
N GLY A 294 9.90 19.57 12.73
CA GLY A 294 8.81 18.64 12.41
C GLY A 294 9.30 17.37 11.71
N ILE A 295 10.18 17.49 10.72
CA ILE A 295 10.81 16.36 10.02
C ILE A 295 11.64 15.52 11.01
N THR A 296 12.43 16.16 11.86
CA THR A 296 13.23 15.48 12.89
C THR A 296 12.35 14.71 13.86
N LEU A 297 11.21 15.27 14.28
CA LEU A 297 10.23 14.58 15.11
C LEU A 297 9.63 13.37 14.40
N ILE A 298 9.28 13.49 13.12
CA ILE A 298 8.77 12.37 12.31
C ILE A 298 9.81 11.24 12.24
N ILE A 299 11.09 11.57 12.01
CA ILE A 299 12.19 10.60 12.03
C ILE A 299 12.30 9.93 13.40
N GLY A 300 12.24 10.71 14.49
CA GLY A 300 12.26 10.20 15.87
C GLY A 300 11.10 9.25 16.16
N ILE A 301 9.86 9.57 15.77
CA ILE A 301 8.70 8.69 15.93
C ILE A 301 8.86 7.42 15.08
N ASN A 302 9.43 7.54 13.89
CA ASN A 302 9.72 6.40 13.02
C ASN A 302 10.78 5.46 13.63
N ALA A 303 11.78 6.01 14.31
CA ALA A 303 12.75 5.23 15.09
C ALA A 303 12.09 4.57 16.30
N LEU A 304 11.24 5.30 17.02
CA LEU A 304 10.44 4.78 18.13
C LEU A 304 9.53 3.63 17.68
N ALA A 305 8.86 3.75 16.52
CA ALA A 305 8.00 2.69 15.98
C ALA A 305 8.78 1.39 15.72
N ASN A 306 10.00 1.48 15.18
CA ASN A 306 10.88 0.31 15.03
C ASN A 306 11.30 -0.26 16.37
N TRP A 307 11.71 0.60 17.30
CA TRP A 307 12.10 0.18 18.64
C TRP A 307 10.94 -0.53 19.35
N MET A 308 9.72 0.01 19.30
CA MET A 308 8.51 -0.60 19.87
C MET A 308 8.22 -1.95 19.22
N ALA A 309 8.34 -2.05 17.89
CA ALA A 309 8.15 -3.30 17.18
C ALA A 309 9.16 -4.39 17.59
N TRP A 310 10.37 -4.00 18.01
CA TRP A 310 11.43 -4.93 18.42
C TRP A 310 11.39 -5.27 19.90
N ARG A 311 11.17 -4.28 20.76
CA ARG A 311 11.30 -4.40 22.22
C ARG A 311 9.95 -4.55 22.91
N GLN A 312 8.88 -4.00 22.36
CA GLN A 312 7.55 -3.97 22.95
C GLN A 312 6.45 -4.51 22.02
N PRO A 313 6.62 -5.69 21.38
CA PRO A 313 5.67 -6.19 20.38
C PRO A 313 4.28 -6.45 20.95
N ARG A 314 4.17 -6.89 22.21
CA ARG A 314 2.88 -7.14 22.87
C ARG A 314 2.09 -5.84 23.08
N LEU A 315 2.76 -4.74 23.39
CA LEU A 315 2.11 -3.44 23.54
C LEU A 315 1.51 -2.98 22.21
N VAL A 316 2.25 -3.12 21.10
CA VAL A 316 1.73 -2.79 19.76
C VAL A 316 0.53 -3.69 19.41
N GLN A 317 0.60 -4.98 19.71
CA GLN A 317 -0.51 -5.92 19.49
C GLN A 317 -1.76 -5.56 20.30
N HIS A 318 -1.60 -5.20 21.58
CA HIS A 318 -2.71 -4.78 22.43
C HIS A 318 -3.33 -3.47 21.95
N ALA A 319 -2.50 -2.48 21.57
CA ALA A 319 -2.98 -1.24 20.99
C ALA A 319 -3.76 -1.48 19.68
N ALA A 320 -3.21 -2.30 18.79
CA ALA A 320 -3.87 -2.72 17.55
C ALA A 320 -5.19 -3.44 17.82
N LYS A 321 -5.21 -4.36 18.79
CA LYS A 321 -6.42 -5.06 19.20
C LYS A 321 -7.48 -4.08 19.71
N LEU A 322 -7.11 -3.14 20.57
CA LEU A 322 -8.02 -2.15 21.16
C LEU A 322 -8.65 -1.25 20.08
N MET A 323 -7.85 -0.77 19.12
CA MET A 323 -8.31 0.18 18.10
C MET A 323 -9.02 -0.49 16.92
N ILE A 324 -8.48 -1.61 16.41
CA ILE A 324 -8.95 -2.22 15.15
C ILE A 324 -10.09 -3.21 15.41
N THR A 325 -10.05 -3.97 16.50
CA THR A 325 -11.05 -5.04 16.73
C THR A 325 -12.49 -4.52 16.83
N PRO A 326 -12.80 -3.41 17.52
CA PRO A 326 -14.17 -2.89 17.57
C PRO A 326 -14.71 -2.56 16.18
N ILE A 327 -13.89 -1.92 15.34
CA ILE A 327 -14.23 -1.58 13.95
C ILE A 327 -14.46 -2.86 13.15
N MET A 328 -13.55 -3.83 13.23
CA MET A 328 -13.69 -5.11 12.53
C MET A 328 -14.93 -5.89 12.99
N ARG A 329 -15.28 -5.84 14.28
CA ARG A 329 -16.50 -6.48 14.81
C ARG A 329 -17.76 -5.78 14.32
N LEU A 330 -17.77 -4.45 14.29
CA LEU A 330 -18.90 -3.65 13.80
C LEU A 330 -19.22 -3.98 12.33
N PHE A 331 -18.20 -4.06 11.48
CA PHE A 331 -18.40 -4.28 10.05
C PHE A 331 -18.45 -5.77 9.63
N PHE A 332 -17.71 -6.65 10.31
CA PHE A 332 -17.48 -8.03 9.86
C PHE A 332 -17.74 -9.11 10.92
N GLY A 333 -18.10 -8.77 12.16
CA GLY A 333 -18.19 -9.72 13.27
C GLY A 333 -19.23 -10.84 13.09
N ARG A 334 -20.20 -10.66 12.18
CA ARG A 334 -21.27 -11.63 11.86
C ARG A 334 -21.29 -12.03 10.39
N ALA A 335 -20.22 -11.74 9.64
CA ALA A 335 -20.18 -12.04 8.23
C ALA A 335 -20.05 -13.55 7.99
N ILE A 336 -21.03 -14.13 7.28
CA ILE A 336 -20.96 -15.51 6.79
C ILE A 336 -20.25 -15.47 5.41
N PRO A 337 -19.17 -16.24 5.20
CA PRO A 337 -18.52 -16.34 3.90
C PRO A 337 -19.48 -16.89 2.84
N THR A 338 -19.58 -16.24 1.68
CA THR A 338 -20.44 -16.69 0.56
C THR A 338 -19.66 -17.01 -0.72
N ALA A 339 -18.33 -16.89 -0.69
CA ALA A 339 -17.50 -17.18 -1.86
C ALA A 339 -17.43 -18.69 -2.13
N GLN A 340 -17.76 -19.11 -3.35
CA GLN A 340 -17.66 -20.48 -3.82
C GLN A 340 -16.77 -20.55 -5.05
N PHE A 341 -16.08 -21.68 -5.22
CA PHE A 341 -15.14 -21.93 -6.32
C PHE A 341 -15.40 -23.32 -6.90
N ALA A 342 -15.18 -23.48 -8.20
CA ALA A 342 -15.41 -24.72 -8.92
C ALA A 342 -14.08 -25.51 -9.08
N PRO A 343 -14.14 -26.82 -9.42
CA PRO A 343 -12.95 -27.63 -9.64
C PRO A 343 -11.95 -27.04 -10.65
N GLN A 344 -12.44 -26.39 -11.71
CA GLN A 344 -11.59 -25.74 -12.71
C GLN A 344 -10.85 -24.50 -12.19
N ASP A 345 -11.27 -23.92 -11.07
CA ASP A 345 -10.62 -22.74 -10.49
C ASP A 345 -9.38 -23.10 -9.65
N ILE A 346 -9.16 -24.40 -9.36
CA ILE A 346 -8.06 -24.87 -8.52
C ILE A 346 -6.72 -24.40 -9.09
N SER A 347 -5.91 -23.78 -8.22
CA SER A 347 -4.61 -23.28 -8.61
C SER A 347 -3.68 -24.42 -9.03
N PRO A 348 -2.89 -24.25 -10.10
CA PRO A 348 -1.93 -25.27 -10.55
C PRO A 348 -0.73 -25.42 -9.60
N TYR A 349 -0.54 -24.46 -8.69
CA TYR A 349 0.48 -24.52 -7.66
C TYR A 349 -0.08 -23.95 -6.35
N PHE A 350 0.23 -24.61 -5.24
CA PHE A 350 -0.16 -24.17 -3.90
C PHE A 350 1.08 -24.05 -3.01
N TRP A 351 1.30 -22.87 -2.44
CA TRP A 351 2.46 -22.59 -1.61
C TRP A 351 2.37 -23.34 -0.27
N VAL A 352 3.50 -23.88 0.17
CA VAL A 352 3.61 -24.59 1.45
C VAL A 352 4.09 -23.63 2.54
N ASN A 353 3.42 -23.56 3.69
CA ASN A 353 3.79 -22.64 4.79
C ASN A 353 4.60 -23.30 5.92
N GLY A 354 4.84 -24.62 5.87
CA GLY A 354 5.49 -25.37 6.93
C GLY A 354 6.43 -26.44 6.42
N LYS A 355 7.30 -26.93 7.30
CA LYS A 355 8.14 -28.11 7.07
C LYS A 355 7.48 -29.31 7.72
N VAL A 356 7.83 -30.50 7.25
CA VAL A 356 7.40 -31.75 7.89
C VAL A 356 7.89 -31.76 9.35
N PRO A 357 7.09 -32.21 10.32
CA PRO A 357 7.54 -32.32 11.71
C PRO A 357 8.75 -33.24 11.84
N THR A 358 9.67 -32.93 12.77
CA THR A 358 10.90 -33.71 13.00
C THR A 358 11.02 -34.14 14.47
N SER A 359 9.88 -34.25 15.16
CA SER A 359 9.84 -34.76 16.53
C SER A 359 9.93 -36.28 16.52
N SER A 360 10.57 -36.86 17.52
CA SER A 360 10.66 -38.33 17.68
C SER A 360 9.29 -39.01 17.76
N GLU A 361 8.27 -38.32 18.26
CA GLU A 361 6.87 -38.81 18.24
C GLU A 361 6.35 -38.94 16.80
N TRP A 362 6.47 -37.87 16.01
CA TRP A 362 6.11 -37.89 14.59
C TRP A 362 6.88 -38.96 13.82
N GLU A 363 8.19 -39.06 13.98
CA GLU A 363 9.02 -40.05 13.27
C GLU A 363 8.60 -41.50 13.60
N LYS A 364 8.20 -41.77 14.84
CA LYS A 364 7.67 -43.08 15.25
C LYS A 364 6.32 -43.39 14.58
N LEU A 365 5.41 -42.40 14.59
CA LEU A 365 4.12 -42.53 13.91
C LEU A 365 4.29 -42.69 12.40
N GLU A 366 5.21 -41.94 11.78
CA GLU A 366 5.49 -42.07 10.36
C GLU A 366 6.09 -43.45 10.03
N ALA A 367 6.98 -43.97 10.88
CA ALA A 367 7.57 -45.31 10.71
C ALA A 367 6.57 -46.46 10.84
N ASP A 368 5.44 -46.26 11.53
CA ASP A 368 4.36 -47.25 11.68
C ASP A 368 3.12 -46.95 10.83
N ASP A 369 3.23 -46.06 9.83
CA ASP A 369 2.12 -45.61 8.98
C ASP A 369 0.91 -45.09 9.78
N PHE A 370 1.20 -44.39 10.87
CA PHE A 370 0.26 -43.79 11.80
C PHE A 370 -0.71 -44.80 12.44
N GLN A 371 -0.39 -46.10 12.47
CA GLN A 371 -1.24 -47.14 13.04
C GLN A 371 -1.53 -46.90 14.53
N ASN A 372 -0.55 -46.35 15.26
CA ASN A 372 -0.68 -46.03 16.67
C ASN A 372 -1.13 -44.58 16.93
N TYR A 373 -1.49 -43.82 15.88
CA TYR A 373 -2.00 -42.46 16.06
C TYR A 373 -3.34 -42.47 16.79
N ARG A 374 -3.45 -41.57 17.78
CA ARG A 374 -4.65 -41.40 18.61
C ARG A 374 -5.00 -39.92 18.75
N LEU A 375 -6.19 -39.53 18.30
CA LEU A 375 -6.75 -38.21 18.56
C LEU A 375 -7.50 -38.23 19.89
N LYS A 376 -6.88 -37.65 20.91
CA LYS A 376 -7.49 -37.49 22.23
C LYS A 376 -8.28 -36.19 22.27
N VAL A 377 -9.60 -36.29 22.38
CA VAL A 377 -10.48 -35.14 22.63
C VAL A 377 -10.91 -35.21 24.08
N HIS A 378 -10.53 -34.21 24.88
CA HIS A 378 -10.82 -34.13 26.31
C HIS A 378 -10.96 -32.66 26.75
N GLY A 379 -11.27 -32.42 28.03
CA GLY A 379 -11.46 -31.07 28.58
C GLY A 379 -12.93 -30.72 28.78
N ALA A 380 -13.39 -29.60 28.23
CA ALA A 380 -14.76 -29.10 28.40
C ALA A 380 -15.78 -29.83 27.51
N ILE A 381 -15.80 -31.17 27.55
CA ILE A 381 -16.72 -32.03 26.80
C ILE A 381 -17.37 -33.07 27.71
N GLY A 382 -18.62 -33.43 27.43
CA GLY A 382 -19.37 -34.37 28.28
C GLY A 382 -18.87 -35.82 28.23
N LYS A 383 -18.23 -36.23 27.12
CA LYS A 383 -17.67 -37.58 26.95
C LYS A 383 -16.32 -37.51 26.23
N PRO A 384 -15.20 -37.67 26.96
CA PRO A 384 -13.89 -37.82 26.35
C PRO A 384 -13.87 -38.97 25.34
N VAL A 385 -13.19 -38.76 24.22
CA VAL A 385 -12.99 -39.77 23.19
C VAL A 385 -11.51 -39.87 22.86
N ASP A 386 -11.09 -41.08 22.52
CA ASP A 386 -9.73 -41.39 22.11
C ASP A 386 -9.85 -42.20 20.81
N LEU A 387 -9.75 -41.50 19.68
CA LEU A 387 -10.08 -42.04 18.37
C LEU A 387 -8.83 -42.51 17.63
N SER A 388 -8.88 -43.71 17.05
CA SER A 388 -7.89 -44.19 16.08
C SER A 388 -8.03 -43.46 14.75
N LEU A 389 -7.02 -43.58 13.87
CA LEU A 389 -7.08 -43.00 12.54
C LEU A 389 -8.22 -43.59 11.68
N ASP A 390 -8.56 -44.86 11.87
CA ASP A 390 -9.66 -45.51 11.15
C ASP A 390 -11.03 -45.07 11.66
N GLU A 391 -11.20 -44.91 12.98
CA GLU A 391 -12.41 -44.34 13.57
C GLU A 391 -12.61 -42.90 13.09
N ILE A 392 -11.52 -42.13 12.99
CA ILE A 392 -11.51 -40.80 12.40
C ILE A 392 -11.98 -40.84 10.95
N ARG A 393 -11.40 -41.68 10.09
CA ARG A 393 -11.80 -41.82 8.68
C ARG A 393 -13.27 -42.22 8.52
N ALA A 394 -13.80 -43.01 9.45
CA ALA A 394 -15.19 -43.46 9.45
C ALA A 394 -16.22 -42.35 9.78
N LEU A 395 -15.81 -41.21 10.36
CA LEU A 395 -16.70 -40.07 10.62
C LEU A 395 -17.23 -39.41 9.34
N GLY A 396 -16.64 -39.74 8.19
CA GLY A 396 -17.02 -39.20 6.89
C GLY A 396 -16.23 -37.94 6.54
N LEU A 397 -16.11 -37.71 5.24
CA LEU A 397 -15.32 -36.62 4.67
C LEU A 397 -16.27 -35.51 4.18
N SER A 398 -15.95 -34.27 4.54
CA SER A 398 -16.54 -33.07 3.96
C SER A 398 -15.48 -32.34 3.14
N GLU A 399 -15.82 -31.94 1.92
CA GLU A 399 -14.92 -31.19 1.04
C GLU A 399 -15.48 -29.81 0.70
N GLN A 400 -14.56 -28.87 0.45
CA GLN A 400 -14.87 -27.54 -0.06
C GLN A 400 -13.73 -27.05 -0.96
N ILE A 401 -14.07 -26.25 -1.97
CA ILE A 401 -13.06 -25.57 -2.78
C ILE A 401 -13.07 -24.10 -2.37
N THR A 402 -11.94 -23.61 -1.87
CA THR A 402 -11.84 -22.27 -1.31
C THR A 402 -10.56 -21.56 -1.76
N LEU A 403 -10.68 -20.25 -1.89
CA LEU A 403 -9.55 -19.36 -2.09
C LEU A 403 -8.85 -19.11 -0.76
N HIS A 404 -7.65 -19.65 -0.62
CA HIS A 404 -6.76 -19.39 0.50
C HIS A 404 -6.10 -18.02 0.34
N HIS A 405 -6.23 -17.18 1.36
CA HIS A 405 -5.48 -15.93 1.48
C HIS A 405 -4.38 -16.09 2.53
N CYS A 406 -3.14 -16.18 2.08
CA CYS A 406 -2.03 -16.21 3.01
C CYS A 406 -1.72 -14.80 3.53
N ILE A 407 -1.43 -14.71 4.83
CA ILE A 407 -0.97 -13.48 5.49
C ILE A 407 0.30 -12.90 4.85
N GLN A 408 1.14 -13.77 4.27
CA GLN A 408 2.40 -13.39 3.63
C GLN A 408 2.19 -12.68 2.29
N GLY A 409 1.02 -12.83 1.67
CA GLY A 409 0.62 -12.07 0.48
C GLY A 409 0.22 -12.92 -0.72
N TRP A 410 0.62 -14.18 -0.80
CA TRP A 410 0.16 -15.08 -1.86
C TRP A 410 -1.30 -15.53 -1.66
N SER A 411 -1.90 -16.03 -2.73
CA SER A 411 -3.20 -16.69 -2.71
C SER A 411 -3.19 -17.93 -3.57
N GLY A 412 -4.10 -18.86 -3.29
CA GLY A 412 -4.27 -20.06 -4.10
C GLY A 412 -5.63 -20.67 -3.85
N ILE A 413 -6.24 -21.25 -4.88
CA ILE A 413 -7.52 -21.95 -4.78
C ILE A 413 -7.19 -23.43 -4.63
N ALA A 414 -7.72 -24.06 -3.60
CA ALA A 414 -7.49 -25.48 -3.33
C ALA A 414 -8.78 -26.15 -2.88
N ARG A 415 -8.85 -27.46 -3.13
CA ARG A 415 -9.83 -28.33 -2.51
C ARG A 415 -9.32 -28.74 -1.14
N TRP A 416 -10.11 -28.46 -0.12
CA TRP A 416 -9.83 -28.82 1.27
C TRP A 416 -10.84 -29.89 1.67
N GLY A 417 -10.32 -31.00 2.21
CA GLY A 417 -11.12 -32.05 2.83
C GLY A 417 -10.88 -32.08 4.33
N GLY A 418 -11.89 -32.48 5.09
CA GLY A 418 -11.80 -32.68 6.53
C GLY A 418 -12.88 -33.62 7.04
N LEU A 419 -12.80 -33.97 8.31
CA LEU A 419 -13.80 -34.79 8.98
C LEU A 419 -15.10 -34.01 9.13
N ARG A 420 -16.22 -34.71 9.04
CA ARG A 420 -17.55 -34.13 9.16
C ARG A 420 -17.96 -33.86 10.61
#